data_AF-D3Z188-F1
#
_entry.id   AF-D3Z188-F1
#
_cell.length_a   1.000
_cell.length_b   1.000
_cell.length_c   1.000
_cell.angle_alpha   90.00
_cell.angle_beta   90.00
_cell.angle_gamma   90.00
#
_symmetry.space_group_name_H-M   'P 1'
#
loop_
_entity.id
_entity.type
_entity.pdbx_description
1 polymer ?
#
loop_
_entity_poly.entity_id
_entity_poly.type
_entity_poly.pdbx_seq_one_letter_code
_entity_poly.pdbx_strand_id
1 'polypeptide(L)' 'MISFCPVCGKSVKVSFKFCPYCGKALPVEEDGGTQSAVTPHVSSVP' A
#
# COMPACT_ATOMS: atom_id res chain seq x y z
N MET A 1 -6.43 14.74 8.53
CA MET A 1 -7.23 14.59 7.30
C MET A 1 -7.53 13.11 7.06
N ILE A 2 -8.78 12.78 6.76
CA ILE A 2 -9.22 11.41 6.43
C ILE A 2 -9.52 11.36 4.92
N SER A 3 -9.07 10.30 4.25
CA SER A 3 -9.37 10.01 2.85
C SER A 3 -10.07 8.66 2.75
N PHE A 4 -10.68 8.38 1.61
CA PHE A 4 -11.33 7.09 1.37
C PHE A 4 -10.49 6.27 0.41
N CYS A 5 -10.35 4.99 0.69
CA CYS A 5 -9.66 4.08 -0.22
C CYS A 5 -10.49 3.93 -1.50
N PRO A 6 -9.93 4.23 -2.69
CA PRO A 6 -10.65 4.10 -3.95
C PRO A 6 -10.95 2.64 -4.33
N VAL A 7 -10.32 1.68 -3.64
CA VAL A 7 -10.49 0.25 -3.92
C VAL A 7 -11.62 -0.38 -3.10
N CYS A 8 -11.68 -0.08 -1.80
CA CYS A 8 -12.66 -0.69 -0.89
C CYS A 8 -13.68 0.28 -0.30
N GLY A 9 -13.53 1.59 -0.52
CA GLY A 9 -14.43 2.62 0.02
C GLY A 9 -14.32 2.86 1.52
N LYS A 10 -13.33 2.26 2.21
CA LYS A 10 -13.12 2.48 3.65
C LYS A 10 -12.38 3.78 3.92
N SER A 11 -12.73 4.43 5.03
CA SER A 11 -12.03 5.60 5.57
C SER A 11 -10.64 5.21 6.07
N VAL A 12 -9.62 5.91 5.59
CA VAL A 12 -8.20 5.72 5.87
C VAL A 12 -7.54 7.09 6.11
N LYS A 13 -6.46 7.17 6.89
CA LYS A 13 -5.74 8.44 7.05
C LYS A 13 -4.83 8.69 5.85
N VAL A 14 -4.71 9.94 5.43
CA VAL A 14 -3.79 10.36 4.35
C VAL A 14 -2.32 10.06 4.63
N SER A 15 -1.96 9.91 5.92
CA SER A 15 -0.61 9.55 6.33
C SER A 15 -0.26 8.07 6.09
N PHE A 16 -1.25 7.22 5.78
CA PHE A 16 -0.99 5.82 5.48
C PHE A 16 -0.58 5.65 4.02
N LYS A 17 0.54 4.96 3.79
CA LYS A 17 1.03 4.58 2.47
C LYS A 17 0.20 3.44 1.84
N PHE A 18 -0.41 2.60 2.69
CA PHE A 18 -1.23 1.46 2.27
C PHE A 18 -2.52 1.38 3.08
N CYS A 19 -3.58 0.87 2.46
CA CYS A 19 -4.86 0.63 3.10
C CYS A 19 -4.74 -0.57 4.05
N PRO A 20 -4.98 -0.41 5.36
CA PRO A 20 -4.90 -1.53 6.31
C PRO A 20 -6.03 -2.56 6.13
N TYR A 21 -7.06 -2.23 5.34
CA TYR A 21 -8.21 -3.10 5.12
C TYR A 21 -8.05 -4.00 3.89
N CYS A 22 -7.45 -3.50 2.82
CA CYS A 22 -7.30 -4.24 1.56
C CYS A 22 -5.84 -4.40 1.08
N GLY A 23 -4.89 -3.74 1.73
CA GLY A 23 -3.46 -3.79 1.39
C GLY A 23 -3.04 -2.97 0.17
N LYS A 24 -3.95 -2.21 -0.46
CA LYS A 24 -3.64 -1.41 -1.66
C LYS A 24 -2.96 -0.09 -1.29
N ALA A 25 -2.03 0.36 -2.15
CA ALA A 25 -1.37 1.64 -1.98
C ALA A 25 -2.37 2.79 -2.00
N LEU A 26 -2.18 3.75 -1.11
CA LEU A 26 -2.96 4.98 -1.06
C LEU A 26 -2.13 6.10 -1.70
N PRO A 27 -2.79 7.06 -2.40
CA PRO A 27 -2.10 8.22 -2.92
C PRO A 27 -1.68 9.10 -1.74
N VAL A 28 -0.41 9.01 -1.36
CA VAL A 28 0.19 9.86 -0.33
C VAL A 28 1.24 10.74 -1.00
N GLU A 29 1.15 12.03 -0.71
CA GLU A 29 2.09 13.05 -1.13
C GLU A 29 3.41 12.80 -0.36
N GLU A 30 4.50 12.67 -1.11
CA GLU A 30 5.76 11.96 -0.79
C GLU A 30 6.45 12.41 0.51
N ASP A 31 7.02 11.51 1.32
CA ASP A 31 8.45 11.16 1.23
C ASP A 31 8.73 9.69 1.62
N GLY A 32 9.65 9.04 0.92
CA GLY A 32 10.35 7.82 1.34
C GLY A 32 9.52 6.53 1.47
N GLY A 33 9.45 5.74 0.40
CA GLY A 33 8.91 4.38 0.47
C GLY A 33 9.04 3.65 -0.84
N THR A 34 10.29 3.37 -1.23
CA THR A 34 10.67 2.42 -2.27
C THR A 34 9.72 1.24 -2.22
N GLN A 35 8.96 1.09 -3.31
CA GLN A 35 8.15 -0.07 -3.57
C GLN A 35 9.12 -1.23 -3.75
N SER A 36 9.51 -1.86 -2.64
CA SER A 36 9.93 -3.24 -2.64
C SER A 36 8.69 -3.99 -3.08
N ALA A 37 8.56 -4.13 -4.40
CA ALA A 37 7.87 -5.24 -4.99
C ALA A 37 8.37 -6.44 -4.21
N VAL A 38 7.52 -6.98 -3.33
CA VAL A 38 7.68 -8.35 -2.92
C VAL A 38 7.46 -9.12 -4.21
N THR A 39 8.52 -9.30 -4.99
CA THR A 39 8.63 -10.48 -5.81
C THR A 39 8.68 -11.57 -4.76
N PRO A 40 7.64 -12.43 -4.62
CA PRO A 40 7.89 -13.72 -4.02
C PRO A 40 8.92 -14.38 -4.94
N HIS A 41 10.20 -14.24 -4.61
CA HIS A 41 11.27 -14.98 -5.26
C HIS A 41 11.18 -16.42 -4.75
N VAL A 42 10.11 -17.11 -5.17
CA VAL A 42 9.97 -18.56 -5.07
C VAL A 42 10.42 -19.15 -6.40
N SER A 43 11.73 -19.28 -6.54
CA SER A 43 12.43 -20.15 -7.50
C SER A 43 13.90 -19.81 -7.35
N SER A 44 14.80 -20.67 -6.91
CA SER A 44 14.88 -22.07 -7.26
C SER A 44 15.68 -22.82 -6.19
N VAL A 45 15.01 -23.78 -5.56
CA VAL A 45 15.65 -25.00 -5.07
C VAL A 45 16.26 -25.74 -6.28
N PRO A 46 17.50 -26.22 -6.16
CA PRO A 46 17.75 -27.65 -6.32
C PRO A 46 18.00 -28.34 -4.97
#